data_AF-A0A7Y0HAT1-F1
#
_entry.id   AF-A0A7Y0HAT1-F1
#
_cell.length_a   1.000
_cell.length_b   1.000
_cell.length_c   1.000
_cell.angle_alpha   90.00
_cell.angle_beta   90.00
_cell.angle_gamma   90.00
#
_symmetry.space_group_name_H-M   'P 1'
#
loop_
_entity.id
_entity.type
_entity.pdbx_description
1 polymer ?
#
loop_
_entity_poly.entity_id
_entity_poly.type
_entity_poly.pdbx_seq_one_letter_code
_entity_poly.pdbx_strand_id
1 'polypeptide(L)'
;MKYLLLAAYVLFTQPNMFESYIIGSPSVWFDNESILSQPVTTATQDVRVYLSVGSKETPEFGKGQDMVTGAYKLASKIRQADAKNIKLELSIIDGAKHSTAFPTTLIQGLDWLYDK
;
A
#
# COMPACT_ATOMS: atom_id res chain seq x y z
N MET A 1 5.59 12.55 9.17
CA MET A 1 5.36 11.76 7.94
C MET A 1 3.85 11.62 7.74
N LYS A 2 3.21 12.51 6.96
CA LYS A 2 1.75 12.50 6.70
C LYS A 2 1.40 12.09 5.25
N TYR A 3 2.39 11.81 4.40
CA TYR A 3 2.21 11.73 2.94
C TYR A 3 2.16 10.31 2.35
N LEU A 4 2.36 9.25 3.16
CA LEU A 4 2.44 7.85 2.66
C LEU A 4 1.07 7.23 2.31
N LEU A 5 -0.01 8.02 2.32
CA LEU A 5 -1.36 7.59 1.91
C LEU A 5 -1.84 8.24 0.61
N LEU A 6 -1.08 9.17 0.02
CA LEU A 6 -1.54 9.87 -1.20
C LEU A 6 -1.81 8.90 -2.36
N ALA A 7 -0.91 7.93 -2.57
CA ALA A 7 -1.09 6.93 -3.62
C ALA A 7 -2.36 6.08 -3.41
N ALA A 8 -2.65 5.68 -2.17
CA ALA A 8 -3.88 4.97 -1.83
C ALA A 8 -5.14 5.83 -2.05
N TYR A 9 -5.07 7.12 -1.71
CA TYR A 9 -6.17 8.06 -1.94
C TYR A 9 -6.44 8.27 -3.44
N VAL A 10 -5.39 8.45 -4.25
CA VAL A 10 -5.54 8.57 -5.72
C VAL A 10 -6.09 7.27 -6.30
N LEU A 11 -5.58 6.10 -5.88
CA LEU A 11 -6.12 4.81 -6.29
C LEU A 11 -7.63 4.70 -5.99
N PHE A 12 -8.09 5.17 -4.82
CA PHE A 12 -9.50 5.05 -4.45
C PHE A 12 -10.41 6.04 -5.15
N THR A 13 -9.93 7.23 -5.47
CA THR A 13 -10.75 8.30 -6.04
C THR A 13 -10.69 8.34 -7.57
N GLN A 14 -9.52 8.04 -8.14
CA GLN A 14 -9.22 8.12 -9.57
C GLN A 14 -8.33 6.93 -9.99
N PRO A 15 -8.81 5.67 -9.89
CA PRO A 15 -8.00 4.47 -10.09
C PRO A 15 -7.30 4.45 -11.46
N ASN A 16 -7.97 4.94 -12.51
CA ASN A 16 -7.45 5.01 -13.87
C ASN A 16 -6.43 6.13 -14.14
N MET A 17 -6.09 6.97 -13.15
CA MET A 17 -5.10 8.05 -13.34
C MET A 17 -3.72 7.50 -13.71
N PHE A 18 -3.35 6.35 -13.14
CA PHE A 18 -2.12 5.64 -13.42
C PHE A 18 -2.42 4.16 -13.68
N GLU A 19 -1.65 3.55 -14.58
CA GLU A 19 -1.71 2.10 -14.80
C GLU A 19 -1.14 1.31 -13.62
N SER A 20 -0.33 1.95 -12.77
CA SER A 20 0.39 1.28 -11.70
C SER A 20 0.65 2.18 -10.49
N TYR A 21 0.58 1.59 -9.30
CA TYR A 21 0.80 2.27 -8.02
C TYR A 21 1.80 1.48 -7.18
N ILE A 22 2.82 2.16 -6.66
CA ILE A 22 3.71 1.62 -5.62
C ILE A 22 3.39 2.34 -4.30
N ILE A 23 2.99 1.58 -3.29
CA ILE A 23 2.60 2.09 -1.98
C ILE A 23 3.51 1.45 -0.93
N GLY A 24 4.40 2.25 -0.34
CA GLY A 24 5.33 1.82 0.69
C GLY A 24 4.95 2.32 2.08
N SER A 25 4.99 1.43 3.06
CA SER A 25 4.73 1.71 4.48
C SER A 25 3.47 2.59 4.65
N PRO A 26 2.27 2.08 4.29
CA PRO A 26 1.06 2.89 4.29
C PRO A 26 0.72 3.34 5.72
N SER A 27 0.57 4.64 5.92
CA SER A 27 0.23 5.23 7.23
C SER A 27 -1.27 5.14 7.54
N VAL A 28 -1.84 3.93 7.44
CA VAL A 28 -3.30 3.69 7.55
C VAL A 28 -3.89 4.22 8.84
N TRP A 29 -3.15 4.21 9.95
CA TRP A 29 -3.55 4.77 11.25
C TRP A 29 -3.87 6.28 11.22
N PHE A 30 -3.42 7.01 10.20
CA PHE A 30 -3.65 8.44 10.08
C PHE A 30 -5.15 8.76 10.04
N ASP A 31 -5.54 9.85 10.70
CA ASP A 31 -6.92 10.34 10.72
C ASP A 31 -7.94 9.25 11.10
N ASN A 32 -7.64 8.50 12.16
CA ASN A 32 -8.47 7.41 12.69
C ASN A 32 -8.84 6.35 11.63
N GLU A 33 -7.89 5.98 10.79
CA GLU A 33 -8.10 5.01 9.71
C GLU A 33 -9.14 5.45 8.66
N SER A 34 -9.33 6.76 8.46
CA SER A 34 -10.35 7.30 7.54
C SER A 34 -10.24 6.76 6.10
N ILE A 35 -9.03 6.45 5.63
CA ILE A 35 -8.82 5.81 4.33
C ILE A 35 -9.55 4.46 4.21
N LEU A 36 -9.73 3.72 5.30
CA LEU A 36 -10.48 2.45 5.33
C LEU A 36 -12.00 2.65 5.23
N SER A 37 -12.50 3.87 5.44
CA SER A 37 -13.91 4.23 5.23
C SER A 37 -14.16 4.93 3.89
N GLN A 38 -13.11 5.41 3.21
CA GLN A 38 -13.21 6.09 1.91
C GLN A 38 -13.84 5.18 0.83
N PRO A 39 -14.86 5.60 0.07
CA PRO A 39 -15.35 4.81 -1.06
C PRO A 39 -14.25 4.59 -2.10
N VAL A 40 -14.25 3.41 -2.72
CA VAL A 40 -13.31 3.05 -3.79
C VAL A 40 -14.08 3.06 -5.11
N THR A 41 -13.69 3.93 -6.02
CA THR A 41 -14.18 3.94 -7.40
C THR A 41 -13.71 2.67 -8.10
N THR A 42 -14.62 1.99 -8.81
CA THR A 42 -14.27 0.82 -9.63
C THR A 42 -13.39 1.25 -10.80
N ALA A 43 -12.28 0.54 -11.03
CA ALA A 43 -11.42 0.82 -12.17
C ALA A 43 -12.10 0.36 -13.47
N THR A 44 -11.83 1.06 -14.56
CA THR A 44 -12.33 0.66 -15.90
C THR A 44 -11.26 -0.01 -16.77
N GLN A 45 -10.05 -0.16 -16.25
CA GLN A 45 -8.91 -0.82 -16.89
C GLN A 45 -8.12 -1.61 -15.84
N ASP A 46 -7.22 -2.48 -16.30
CA ASP A 46 -6.32 -3.20 -15.41
C ASP A 46 -5.34 -2.23 -14.72
N VAL A 47 -5.36 -2.25 -13.39
CA VAL A 47 -4.49 -1.42 -12.53
C VAL A 47 -3.63 -2.34 -11.68
N ARG A 48 -2.32 -2.08 -11.67
CA ARG A 48 -1.36 -2.86 -10.87
C ARG A 48 -0.98 -2.11 -9.61
N VAL A 49 -1.06 -2.76 -8.46
CA VAL A 49 -0.73 -2.16 -7.17
C VAL A 49 0.31 -3.02 -6.46
N TYR A 50 1.47 -2.44 -6.20
CA TYR A 50 2.48 -3.02 -5.33
C TYR A 50 2.42 -2.33 -3.98
N LEU A 51 1.97 -3.05 -2.96
CA LEU A 51 1.89 -2.58 -1.58
C LEU A 51 2.98 -3.27 -0.76
N SER A 52 3.76 -2.50 0.01
CA SER A 52 4.77 -3.11 0.88
C SER A 52 4.94 -2.40 2.22
N VAL A 53 5.49 -3.12 3.18
CA VAL A 53 5.80 -2.64 4.53
C VAL A 53 6.95 -3.46 5.12
N GLY A 54 7.82 -2.84 5.92
CA GLY A 54 8.86 -3.56 6.65
C GLY A 54 8.30 -4.36 7.83
N SER A 55 8.79 -5.58 8.05
CA SER A 55 8.29 -6.44 9.14
C SER A 55 8.56 -5.86 10.54
N LYS A 56 9.52 -4.94 10.68
CA LYS A 56 9.84 -4.24 11.94
C LYS A 56 9.14 -2.89 12.08
N GLU A 57 8.10 -2.63 11.31
CA GLU A 57 7.28 -1.41 11.43
C GLU A 57 6.10 -1.59 12.38
N THR A 58 6.36 -2.18 13.55
CA THR A 58 5.37 -2.50 14.58
C THR A 58 5.77 -1.92 15.94
N PRO A 59 4.83 -1.83 16.91
CA PRO A 59 5.13 -1.35 18.25
C PRO A 59 6.22 -2.14 18.99
N GLU A 60 6.32 -3.45 18.72
CA GLU A 60 7.36 -4.32 19.26
C GLU A 60 8.79 -3.80 18.97
N PHE A 61 8.99 -3.13 17.83
CA PHE A 61 10.28 -2.57 17.42
C PHE A 61 10.38 -1.06 17.64
N GLY A 62 9.59 -0.50 18.56
CA GLY A 62 9.67 0.90 18.98
C GLY A 62 8.95 1.89 18.06
N LYS A 63 7.97 1.42 17.26
CA LYS A 63 7.08 2.30 16.50
C LYS A 63 5.83 2.67 17.30
N GLY A 64 5.31 3.86 17.11
CA GLY A 64 4.07 4.27 17.78
C GLY A 64 2.81 3.61 17.23
N GLN A 65 2.88 3.02 16.02
CA GLN A 65 1.75 2.50 15.26
C GLN A 65 2.14 1.18 14.59
N ASP A 66 1.17 0.30 14.41
CA ASP A 66 1.35 -0.96 13.70
C ASP A 66 1.10 -0.79 12.19
N MET A 67 2.17 -0.58 11.45
CA MET A 67 2.09 -0.39 10.00
C MET A 67 1.88 -1.71 9.26
N VAL A 68 2.26 -2.85 9.85
CA VAL A 68 2.06 -4.17 9.26
C VAL A 68 0.57 -4.49 9.26
N THR A 69 -0.10 -4.33 10.40
CA THR A 69 -1.56 -4.45 10.50
C THR A 69 -2.26 -3.46 9.56
N GLY A 70 -1.78 -2.21 9.49
CA GLY A 70 -2.28 -1.22 8.53
C GLY A 70 -2.20 -1.70 7.07
N ALA A 71 -1.06 -2.23 6.65
CA ALA A 71 -0.86 -2.73 5.29
C ALA A 71 -1.81 -3.90 4.97
N TYR A 72 -2.00 -4.84 5.90
CA TYR A 72 -2.97 -5.93 5.74
C TYR A 72 -4.42 -5.40 5.60
N LYS A 73 -4.82 -4.43 6.44
CA LYS A 73 -6.15 -3.80 6.34
C LYS A 73 -6.36 -3.13 4.99
N LEU A 74 -5.37 -2.37 4.51
CA LEU A 74 -5.44 -1.69 3.21
C LEU A 74 -5.50 -2.69 2.06
N ALA A 75 -4.68 -3.75 2.09
CA ALA A 75 -4.68 -4.81 1.08
C ALA A 75 -6.04 -5.51 1.00
N SER A 76 -6.62 -5.85 2.15
CA SER A 76 -7.94 -6.46 2.25
C SER A 76 -9.01 -5.56 1.63
N LYS A 77 -8.97 -4.26 1.94
CA LYS A 77 -9.89 -3.28 1.37
C LYS A 77 -9.78 -3.18 -0.16
N ILE A 78 -8.57 -3.10 -0.70
CA ILE A 78 -8.34 -3.04 -2.16
C ILE A 78 -8.92 -4.29 -2.84
N ARG A 79 -8.65 -5.48 -2.29
CA ARG A 79 -9.17 -6.75 -2.83
C ARG A 79 -10.69 -6.83 -2.79
N GLN A 80 -11.31 -6.36 -1.71
CA GLN A 80 -12.77 -6.36 -1.59
C GLN A 80 -13.45 -5.37 -2.55
N ALA A 81 -12.79 -4.25 -2.85
CA ALA A 81 -13.37 -3.20 -3.68
C ALA A 81 -13.39 -3.56 -5.18
N ASP A 82 -12.28 -4.08 -5.72
CA ASP A 82 -12.16 -4.36 -7.15
C ASP A 82 -11.11 -5.43 -7.47
N ALA A 83 -11.35 -6.67 -7.02
CA ALA A 83 -10.48 -7.81 -7.33
C ALA A 83 -10.42 -8.16 -8.82
N LYS A 84 -11.34 -7.64 -9.64
CA LYS A 84 -11.39 -7.96 -11.07
C LYS A 84 -10.39 -7.12 -11.85
N ASN A 85 -10.35 -5.82 -11.61
CA ASN A 85 -9.53 -4.89 -12.38
C ASN A 85 -8.24 -4.48 -11.64
N ILE A 86 -8.17 -4.66 -10.31
CA ILE A 86 -6.97 -4.32 -9.53
C ILE A 86 -6.16 -5.58 -9.21
N LYS A 87 -4.98 -5.71 -9.81
CA LYS A 87 -3.98 -6.71 -9.46
C LYS A 87 -3.11 -6.19 -8.32
N LEU A 88 -3.32 -6.71 -7.12
CA LEU A 88 -2.59 -6.31 -5.92
C LEU A 88 -1.55 -7.35 -5.49
N GLU A 89 -0.30 -6.90 -5.34
CA GLU A 89 0.76 -7.59 -4.61
C GLU A 89 0.98 -6.95 -3.24
N LEU A 90 1.06 -7.76 -2.18
CA LEU A 90 1.41 -7.30 -0.83
C LEU A 90 2.71 -7.97 -0.40
N SER A 91 3.77 -7.17 -0.25
CA SER A 91 5.09 -7.64 0.16
C SER A 91 5.44 -7.18 1.58
N ILE A 92 5.72 -8.13 2.47
CA ILE A 92 6.29 -7.85 3.79
C ILE A 92 7.81 -7.99 3.69
N ILE A 93 8.52 -6.87 3.82
CA ILE A 93 9.98 -6.82 3.67
C ILE A 93 10.60 -7.29 4.98
N ASP A 94 11.10 -8.52 4.99
CA ASP A 94 11.65 -9.13 6.20
C ASP A 94 12.88 -8.36 6.74
N GLY A 95 12.99 -8.32 8.07
CA GLY A 95 14.04 -7.61 8.79
C GLY A 95 14.03 -6.07 8.68
N ALA A 96 13.22 -5.49 7.79
CA ALA A 96 13.26 -4.07 7.47
C ALA A 96 12.51 -3.19 8.47
N LYS A 97 13.13 -2.04 8.79
CA LYS A 97 12.49 -0.90 9.47
C LYS A 97 12.05 0.11 8.41
N HIS A 98 11.26 1.11 8.81
CA HIS A 98 10.77 2.17 7.90
C HIS A 98 11.83 2.74 6.92
N SER A 99 13.04 3.02 7.41
CA SER A 99 14.12 3.59 6.59
C SER A 99 14.72 2.63 5.55
N THR A 100 14.71 1.33 5.83
CA THR A 100 15.23 0.29 4.91
C THR A 100 14.12 -0.29 4.04
N ALA A 101 12.86 -0.20 4.49
CA ALA A 101 11.70 -0.55 3.70
C ALA A 101 11.57 0.36 2.48
N PHE A 102 11.69 1.68 2.66
CA PHE A 102 11.55 2.66 1.56
C PHE A 102 12.36 2.36 0.28
N PRO A 103 13.71 2.21 0.32
CA PRO A 103 14.46 1.89 -0.89
C PRO A 103 14.13 0.50 -1.45
N THR A 104 13.83 -0.47 -0.58
CA THR A 104 13.48 -1.84 -0.97
C THR A 104 12.12 -1.89 -1.68
N THR A 105 11.14 -1.14 -1.19
CA THR A 105 9.82 -0.97 -1.81
C THR A 105 9.95 -0.49 -3.25
N LEU A 106 10.79 0.53 -3.48
CA LEU A 106 10.96 1.07 -4.83
C LEU A 106 11.58 0.03 -5.77
N ILE A 107 12.67 -0.62 -5.34
CA ILE A 107 13.37 -1.61 -6.16
C ILE A 107 12.46 -2.80 -6.47
N GLN A 108 11.90 -3.45 -5.44
CA GLN A 108 11.04 -4.62 -5.63
C GLN A 108 9.72 -4.27 -6.33
N GLY A 109 9.18 -3.08 -6.09
CA GLY A 109 7.96 -2.62 -6.76
C GLY A 109 8.18 -2.39 -8.24
N LEU A 110 9.29 -1.77 -8.64
CA LEU A 110 9.64 -1.61 -10.05
C LEU A 110 9.94 -2.96 -10.71
N ASP A 111 10.66 -3.84 -10.01
CA ASP A 111 10.90 -5.21 -10.45
C ASP A 111 9.57 -5.92 -10.73
N TRP A 112 8.66 -6.01 -9.76
CA TRP A 112 7.35 -6.65 -9.95
C TRP A 112 6.49 -6.02 -11.06
N LEU A 113 6.59 -4.70 -11.27
CA LEU A 113 5.83 -4.02 -12.32
C LEU A 113 6.36 -4.27 -13.74
N TYR A 114 7.65 -4.53 -13.89
CA TYR A 114 8.31 -4.61 -15.20
C TYR A 114 9.01 -5.94 -15.48
N ASP A 115 9.05 -6.85 -14.50
CA ASP A 115 9.49 -8.22 -14.70
C ASP A 115 8.56 -8.91 -15.70
N LYS A 116 9.16 -9.70 -16.59
CA LYS A 116 8.49 -10.31 -17.76
C LYS A 116 8.01 -11.72 -17.47
#